data_AF-A0A158E7Q5-F1
#
_entry.id   AF-A0A158E7Q5-F1
#
_cell.length_a   1.000
_cell.length_b   1.000
_cell.length_c   1.000
_cell.angle_alpha   90.00
_cell.angle_beta   90.00
_cell.angle_gamma   90.00
#
_symmetry.space_group_name_H-M   'P 1'
#
loop_
_entity.id
_entity.type
_entity.pdbx_description
1 polymer ?
#
loop_
_entity_poly.entity_id
_entity_poly.type
_entity_poly.pdbx_seq_one_letter_code
_entity_poly.pdbx_strand_id
1 'polypeptide(L)' 'MQISTGFTEEAYKRLLDFAGQDPQKVLKALEPAPDGTLPSFEDALRKIVDLRVAENFGKAP' A
#
# COMPACT_ATOMS: atom_id res chain seq x y z
N MET A 1 -8.92 -16.89 -5.24
CA MET A 1 -8.72 -15.65 -6.01
C MET A 1 -7.24 -15.30 -5.93
N GLN A 2 -6.45 -15.59 -6.96
CA GLN A 2 -5.07 -15.10 -7.06
C GLN A 2 -5.17 -13.69 -7.62
N ILE A 3 -4.85 -12.69 -6.81
CA ILE A 3 -4.70 -11.33 -7.32
C ILE A 3 -3.37 -11.34 -8.06
N SER A 4 -3.40 -11.57 -9.38
CA SER A 4 -2.25 -11.34 -10.26
C SER A 4 -2.06 -9.83 -10.39
N THR A 5 -1.68 -9.18 -9.29
CA THR A 5 -1.01 -7.89 -9.35
C THR A 5 0.29 -8.13 -10.10
N GLY A 6 0.69 -7.30 -11.06
CA GLY A 6 1.98 -7.38 -11.77
C GLY A 6 3.22 -7.21 -10.87
N PHE A 7 3.08 -7.47 -9.58
CA PHE A 7 4.06 -7.40 -8.51
C PHE A 7 4.54 -8.79 -8.18
N THR A 8 5.85 -8.94 -8.05
CA THR A 8 6.46 -10.18 -7.54
C THR A 8 6.07 -10.39 -6.08
N GLU A 9 6.11 -11.63 -5.61
CA GLU A 9 5.90 -11.96 -4.19
C GLU A 9 6.87 -11.17 -3.29
N GLU A 10 8.10 -10.92 -3.76
CA GLU A 10 9.09 -10.08 -3.06
C GLU A 10 8.65 -8.63 -2.94
N ALA A 11 8.05 -8.05 -3.98
CA ALA A 11 7.54 -6.69 -3.93
C ALA A 11 6.38 -6.58 -2.94
N TYR A 12 5.48 -7.56 -2.92
CA TYR A 12 4.41 -7.61 -1.92
C TYR A 12 4.96 -7.71 -0.49
N LYS A 13 5.94 -8.57 -0.23
CA LYS A 13 6.59 -8.69 1.09
C LYS A 13 7.20 -7.35 1.55
N ARG A 14 7.89 -6.63 0.66
CA ARG A 14 8.45 -5.30 0.96
C ARG A 14 7.36 -4.28 1.33
N LEU A 15 6.25 -4.26 0.60
CA LEU A 15 5.12 -3.39 0.94
C LEU A 15 4.54 -3.74 2.31
N LEU A 16 4.43 -5.04 2.62
CA LEU A 16 3.95 -5.53 3.91
C LEU A 16 4.86 -5.11 5.06
N ASP A 17 6.18 -5.21 4.88
CA ASP A 17 7.17 -4.74 5.86
C ASP A 17 7.03 -3.24 6.10
N PHE A 18 6.88 -2.45 5.04
CA PHE A 18 6.66 -1.00 5.14
C PHE A 18 5.33 -0.64 5.80
N ALA A 19 4.30 -1.46 5.59
CA ALA A 19 2.98 -1.29 6.21
C ALA A 19 2.95 -1.70 7.69
N GLY A 20 4.05 -2.20 8.26
CA GLY A 20 4.08 -2.70 9.64
C GLY A 20 3.36 -4.04 9.78
N GLN A 21 3.49 -4.92 8.78
CA GLN A 21 2.79 -6.19 8.67
C GLN A 21 1.25 -6.06 8.55
N ASP A 22 0.75 -4.90 8.11
CA ASP A 22 -0.67 -4.67 7.89
C ASP A 22 -1.07 -4.87 6.41
N PRO A 23 -1.71 -6.01 6.05
CA PRO A 23 -2.12 -6.27 4.69
C PRO A 23 -3.24 -5.34 4.19
N GLN A 24 -4.05 -4.75 5.07
CA GLN A 24 -5.11 -3.83 4.63
C GLN A 24 -4.53 -2.54 4.06
N LYS A 25 -3.44 -2.04 4.65
CA LYS A 25 -2.72 -0.86 4.12
C LYS A 25 -2.09 -1.14 2.78
N VAL A 26 -1.53 -2.34 2.59
CA VAL A 26 -0.98 -2.77 1.30
C VAL A 26 -2.07 -2.86 0.24
N LEU A 27 -3.21 -3.49 0.55
CA LEU A 27 -4.33 -3.59 -0.37
C LEU A 27 -4.85 -2.20 -0.77
N LYS A 28 -5.03 -1.31 0.19
CA LYS A 28 -5.45 0.09 -0.04
C LYS A 28 -4.44 0.88 -0.88
N ALA A 29 -3.16 0.61 -0.70
CA ALA A 29 -2.10 1.22 -1.51
C ALA A 29 -2.09 0.69 -2.95
N LEU A 30 -2.44 -0.57 -3.14
CA LEU A 30 -2.55 -1.25 -4.44
C LEU A 30 -3.90 -1.02 -5.14
N GLU A 31 -4.85 -0.33 -4.50
CA GLU A 31 -6.13 -0.01 -5.13
C GLU A 31 -5.90 0.83 -6.40
N PRO A 32 -6.51 0.43 -7.54
CA PRO A 32 -6.46 1.20 -8.76
C PRO A 32 -7.11 2.58 -8.55
N ALA A 33 -6.59 3.56 -9.27
CA ALA A 33 -7.21 4.88 -9.33
C ALA A 33 -8.59 4.82 -10.02
N PRO A 34 -9.46 5.83 -9.83
CA PRO A 34 -10.80 5.85 -10.41
C PRO A 34 -10.83 5.78 -11.95
N ASP A 35 -9.71 6.12 -12.60
CA ASP A 35 -9.50 6.01 -14.03
C ASP A 35 -9.05 4.60 -14.49
N GLY A 36 -8.93 3.65 -13.55
CA GLY A 36 -8.47 2.28 -13.78
C GLY A 36 -6.95 2.11 -13.77
N THR A 37 -6.18 3.17 -13.51
CA THR A 37 -4.71 3.08 -13.48
C THR A 37 -4.25 2.27 -12.28
N LEU A 38 -3.47 1.21 -12.54
CA LEU A 38 -2.84 0.42 -11.49
C LEU A 38 -1.64 1.20 -10.90
N PRO A 39 -1.53 1.31 -9.58
CA PRO A 39 -0.41 2.00 -8.95
C PRO A 39 0.90 1.27 -9.22
N SER A 40 1.97 2.03 -9.42
CA SER A 40 3.33 1.46 -9.42
C SER A 40 3.76 1.06 -8.02
N PHE A 41 4.89 0.35 -7.90
CA PHE A 41 5.49 0.03 -6.61
C PHE A 41 5.84 1.28 -5.79
N GLU A 42 6.33 2.32 -6.46
CA GLU A 42 6.67 3.58 -5.80
C GLU A 42 5.41 4.30 -5.31
N ASP A 43 4.33 4.29 -6.10
CA ASP A 43 3.04 4.87 -5.70
C ASP A 43 2.45 4.14 -4.49
N ALA A 44 2.53 2.80 -4.49
CA ALA A 44 2.07 1.99 -3.37
C ALA A 44 2.89 2.29 -2.10
N LEU A 45 4.21 2.42 -2.20
CA LEU A 45 5.05 2.82 -1.06
C LEU A 45 4.67 4.19 -0.51
N ARG A 46 4.50 5.19 -1.40
CA ARG A 46 4.09 6.55 -0.99
C ARG A 46 2.75 6.53 -0.26
N LYS A 47 1.75 5.83 -0.79
CA LYS A 47 0.44 5.68 -0.12
C LYS A 47 0.57 5.01 1.25
N ILE A 48 1.40 3.97 1.40
CA ILE A 48 1.61 3.32 2.71
C ILE A 48 2.23 4.30 3.71
N VAL A 49 3.20 5.11 3.27
CA VAL A 49 3.81 6.16 4.10
C VAL A 49 2.75 7.19 4.51
N ASP A 50 1.95 7.68 3.57
CA ASP A 50 0.88 8.64 3.85
C ASP A 50 -0.15 8.09 4.85
N LEU A 51 -0.54 6.81 4.71
CA LEU A 51 -1.43 6.15 5.66
C LEU A 51 -0.84 6.11 7.07
N ARG A 52 0.45 5.78 7.20
CA ARG A 52 1.16 5.75 8.50
C ARG A 52 1.30 7.14 9.12
N VAL A 53 1.60 8.14 8.29
CA VAL A 53 1.66 9.54 8.73
C VAL A 53 0.28 9.98 9.20
N ALA A 54 -0.77 9.73 8.43
CA ALA A 54 -2.15 10.08 8.81
C ALA A 54 -2.58 9.40 10.12
N GLU A 55 -2.21 8.14 10.36
CA GLU A 55 -2.51 7.45 11.63
C GLU A 55 -1.73 8.01 12.82
N ASN A 56 -0.47 8.39 12.61
CA ASN A 56 0.38 8.93 13.66
C ASN A 56 0.06 10.40 13.99
N PHE A 57 -0.32 11.21 13.00
CA PHE A 57 -0.64 12.62 13.17
C PHE A 57 -2.15 12.89 13.38
N GLY A 58 -3.03 11.98 12.95
CA GLY A 58 -4.47 12.03 13.25
C GLY A 58 -4.81 11.65 14.69
N LYS A 59 -3.85 11.09 15.42
CA LYS A 59 -3.87 10.91 16.87
C LYS A 59 -3.08 12.03 17.57
N ALA A 60 -3.32 13.29 17.21
CA ALA A 60 -2.96 14.40 18.10
C ALA A 60 -4.02 14.47 19.22
N PRO A 61 -3.62 14.61 20.50
CA PRO A 61 -4.53 14.68 21.65
C PRO A 61 -5.44 15.92 21.62
#